data_AF-A0A7C4RAG5-F1
#
_entry.id   AF-A0A7C4RAG5-F1
#
_cell.length_a   1.000
_cell.length_b   1.000
_cell.length_c   1.000
_cell.angle_alpha   90.00
_cell.angle_beta   90.00
_cell.angle_gamma   90.00
#
_symmetry.space_group_name_H-M   'P 1'
#
loop_
_entity.id
_entity.type
_entity.pdbx_description
1 polymer ?
#
loop_
_entity_poly.entity_id
_entity_poly.type
_entity_poly.pdbx_seq_one_letter_code
_entity_poly.pdbx_strand_id
1 'polypeptide(L)'
;MPRACILNDSEAAHKKLYEILRSAKEHIIIMTSSKGLSKCLRNIHLIKERVQKGVSVRIMAPITSENQEAARQLMECCEVKHAPVGYLETVVVDGKHFFSSAILFQA
;
A
#
# COMPACT_ATOMS: atom_id res chain seq x y z
N MET A 1 23.99 -1.09 -7.56
CA MET A 1 23.39 -0.08 -8.46
C MET A 1 21.89 -0.03 -8.18
N PRO A 2 21.35 1.03 -7.53
CA PRO A 2 19.90 1.21 -7.45
C PRO A 2 19.35 1.41 -8.87
N ARG A 3 18.39 0.58 -9.27
CA ARG A 3 17.69 0.71 -10.56
C ARG A 3 16.42 1.50 -10.33
N ALA A 4 16.41 2.76 -10.73
CA ALA A 4 15.17 3.53 -10.87
C ALA A 4 14.51 3.15 -12.20
N CYS A 5 13.20 2.95 -12.19
CA CYS A 5 12.39 2.68 -13.37
C CYS A 5 11.14 3.54 -13.29
N ILE A 6 10.82 4.22 -14.40
CA ILE A 6 9.59 4.99 -14.56
C ILE A 6 8.64 4.14 -15.40
N LEU A 7 7.42 3.96 -14.90
CA LEU A 7 6.36 3.21 -15.57
C LEU A 7 5.28 4.22 -16.00
N ASN A 8 5.16 4.44 -17.31
CA ASN A 8 4.19 5.39 -17.88
C ASN A 8 2.82 4.75 -18.12
N ASP A 9 2.73 3.42 -17.99
CA ASP A 9 1.50 2.66 -18.17
C ASP A 9 0.98 2.17 -16.82
N SER A 10 -0.31 2.42 -16.57
CA SER A 10 -0.97 2.11 -15.30
C SER A 10 -1.03 0.60 -15.05
N GLU A 11 -1.28 -0.21 -16.08
CA GLU A 11 -1.35 -1.66 -15.96
C GLU A 11 0.03 -2.24 -15.60
N ALA A 12 1.08 -1.82 -16.31
CA ALA A 12 2.46 -2.18 -16.01
C ALA A 12 2.87 -1.75 -14.60
N ALA A 13 2.47 -0.55 -14.16
CA ALA A 13 2.71 -0.05 -12.81
C ALA A 13 2.05 -0.92 -11.75
N HIS A 14 0.77 -1.27 -11.94
CA HIS A 14 0.05 -2.16 -11.04
C HIS A 14 0.65 -3.56 -10.99
N LYS A 15 0.93 -4.15 -12.15
CA LYS A 15 1.60 -5.46 -12.23
C LYS A 15 2.91 -5.45 -11.47
N LYS A 16 3.73 -4.41 -11.67
CA LYS A 16 5.02 -4.31 -10.99
C LYS A 16 4.89 -4.14 -9.49
N LEU A 17 3.94 -3.32 -9.03
CA LEU A 17 3.65 -3.17 -7.61
C LEU A 17 3.25 -4.51 -6.99
N TYR A 18 2.39 -5.30 -7.63
CA TYR A 18 1.99 -6.62 -7.12
C TYR A 18 3.14 -7.62 -7.10
N GLU A 19 4.02 -7.62 -8.10
CA GLU A 19 5.26 -8.42 -8.05
C GLU A 19 6.11 -8.06 -6.84
N ILE A 20 6.32 -6.77 -6.59
CA ILE A 20 7.11 -6.27 -5.45
C ILE A 20 6.47 -6.66 -4.12
N LEU A 21 5.16 -6.43 -3.95
CA LEU A 21 4.42 -6.83 -2.75
C LEU A 21 4.51 -8.34 -2.51
N ARG A 22 4.41 -9.15 -3.57
CA ARG A 22 4.53 -10.61 -3.44
C ARG A 22 5.94 -11.06 -3.06
N SER A 23 6.97 -10.27 -3.37
CA SER A 23 8.35 -10.60 -3.04
C SER A 23 8.75 -10.30 -1.57
N ALA A 24 7.89 -9.60 -0.83
CA ALA A 24 8.16 -9.15 0.54
C ALA A 24 8.47 -10.31 1.50
N LYS A 25 9.46 -10.12 2.38
CA LYS A 25 9.92 -11.12 3.35
C LYS A 25 9.91 -10.63 4.79
N GLU A 26 10.02 -9.32 5.03
CA GLU A 26 10.19 -8.75 6.37
C GLU A 26 9.06 -7.77 6.69
N HIS A 27 8.90 -6.73 5.87
CA HIS A 27 7.91 -5.69 6.13
C HIS A 27 7.41 -4.97 4.88
N ILE A 28 6.15 -4.57 4.92
CA ILE A 28 5.50 -3.73 3.93
C ILE A 28 4.92 -2.51 4.64
N ILE A 29 5.30 -1.31 4.18
CA ILE A 29 4.73 -0.04 4.64
C ILE A 29 3.97 0.57 3.48
N ILE A 30 2.67 0.83 3.68
CA ILE A 30 1.78 1.44 2.71
C ILE A 30 1.34 2.79 3.25
N MET A 31 1.66 3.87 2.55
CA MET A 31 1.10 5.20 2.80
C MET A 31 0.18 5.54 1.64
N THR A 32 -1.09 5.78 1.92
CA THR A 32 -2.10 5.87 0.87
C THR A 32 -3.24 6.83 1.22
N SER A 33 -4.05 7.17 0.22
CA SER A 33 -5.23 8.02 0.39
C SER A 33 -6.36 7.30 1.13
N SER A 34 -7.40 8.04 1.55
CA SER A 34 -8.63 7.43 2.08
C SER A 34 -9.24 6.40 1.11
N LYS A 35 -9.26 6.71 -0.20
CA LYS A 35 -9.71 5.78 -1.25
C LYS A 35 -8.78 4.57 -1.39
N GLY A 36 -7.48 4.79 -1.22
CA GLY A 36 -6.46 3.75 -1.24
C GLY A 36 -6.57 2.76 -0.06
N LEU A 37 -7.01 3.22 1.11
CA LEU A 37 -7.33 2.33 2.23
C LEU A 37 -8.44 1.34 1.85
N SER A 38 -9.50 1.80 1.20
CA SER A 38 -10.57 0.93 0.70
C SER A 38 -10.08 -0.02 -0.40
N LYS A 39 -9.10 0.39 -1.23
CA LYS A 39 -8.43 -0.52 -2.19
C LYS A 39 -7.64 -1.62 -1.47
N CYS A 40 -7.00 -1.31 -0.35
CA CYS A 40 -6.30 -2.31 0.46
C CYS A 40 -7.28 -3.36 1.00
N LEU A 41 -8.45 -2.95 1.50
CA LEU A 41 -9.48 -3.88 1.95
C LEU A 41 -9.98 -4.79 0.81
N ARG A 42 -10.25 -4.23 -0.38
CA ARG A 42 -10.64 -5.05 -1.54
C ARG A 42 -9.59 -6.11 -1.92
N ASN A 43 -8.32 -5.83 -1.63
CA ASN A 43 -7.19 -6.73 -1.87
C ASN A 43 -6.66 -7.38 -0.58
N ILE A 44 -7.50 -7.49 0.47
CA ILE A 44 -7.09 -8.01 1.78
C ILE A 44 -6.49 -9.42 1.72
N HIS A 45 -6.86 -10.22 0.72
CA HIS A 45 -6.30 -11.55 0.50
C HIS A 45 -4.77 -11.50 0.30
N LEU A 46 -4.24 -10.52 -0.44
CA LEU A 46 -2.79 -10.35 -0.65
C LEU A 46 -2.09 -9.96 0.66
N ILE A 47 -2.72 -9.09 1.45
CA ILE A 47 -2.20 -8.67 2.75
C ILE A 47 -2.15 -9.88 3.69
N LYS A 48 -3.26 -10.62 3.82
CA LYS A 48 -3.35 -11.84 4.64
C LYS A 48 -2.32 -12.88 4.20
N GLU A 49 -2.13 -13.09 2.89
CA GLU A 49 -1.12 -14.03 2.37
C GLU A 49 0.33 -13.62 2.69
N ARG A 50 0.62 -12.33 2.91
CA ARG A 50 1.93 -11.85 3.39
C ARG A 50 2.06 -11.96 4.90
N VAL A 51 1.04 -11.55 5.63
CA VAL A 51 1.00 -11.66 7.10
C VAL A 51 1.14 -13.11 7.56
N GLN A 52 0.45 -14.06 6.90
CA GLN A 52 0.59 -15.50 7.18
C GLN A 52 2.01 -16.03 6.95
N LYS A 53 2.79 -15.38 6.09
CA LYS A 53 4.20 -15.71 5.84
C LYS A 53 5.16 -14.97 6.79
N GLY A 54 4.64 -14.33 7.84
CA GLY A 54 5.42 -13.62 8.85
C GLY A 54 5.83 -12.20 8.46
N VAL A 55 5.33 -11.66 7.34
CA VAL A 55 5.64 -10.29 6.91
C VAL A 55 4.80 -9.30 7.72
N SER A 56 5.46 -8.32 8.34
CA SER A 56 4.76 -7.22 9.02
C SER A 56 4.16 -6.25 7.99
N VAL A 57 2.86 -5.96 8.09
CA VAL A 57 2.20 -4.99 7.20
C VAL A 57 1.70 -3.82 8.02
N ARG A 58 2.05 -2.60 7.60
CA ARG A 58 1.59 -1.34 8.20
C ARG A 58 0.99 -0.44 7.14
N ILE A 59 -0.23 0.04 7.39
CA ILE A 59 -0.97 0.94 6.51
C ILE A 59 -1.19 2.27 7.23
N MET A 60 -0.86 3.37 6.54
CA MET A 60 -1.05 4.74 7.00
C MET A 60 -1.92 5.46 5.98
N ALA A 61 -3.08 5.95 6.43
CA ALA A 61 -4.02 6.66 5.56
C ALA A 61 -4.89 7.64 6.35
N PRO A 62 -5.48 8.66 5.69
CA PRO A 62 -6.55 9.44 6.28
C PRO A 62 -7.75 8.55 6.59
N ILE A 63 -7.97 8.32 7.88
CA ILE A 63 -9.17 7.63 8.38
C ILE A 63 -10.25 8.68 8.62
N THR A 64 -11.38 8.54 7.91
CA THR A 64 -12.57 9.38 8.00
C THR A 64 -13.76 8.52 8.43
N SER A 65 -14.91 9.15 8.71
CA SER A 65 -16.15 8.42 8.99
C SER A 65 -16.56 7.47 7.85
N GLU A 66 -16.24 7.82 6.61
CA GLU A 66 -16.60 7.04 5.41
C GLU A 66 -15.80 5.74 5.25
N ASN A 67 -14.58 5.68 5.78
CA ASN A 67 -13.69 4.52 5.60
C ASN A 67 -13.32 3.82 6.93
N GLN A 68 -13.94 4.25 8.04
CA GLN A 68 -13.67 3.71 9.37
C GLN A 68 -13.87 2.20 9.44
N GLU A 69 -14.92 1.69 8.80
CA GLU A 69 -15.20 0.25 8.76
C GLU A 69 -14.11 -0.52 7.99
N ALA A 70 -13.61 0.06 6.89
CA ALA A 70 -12.51 -0.55 6.17
C ALA A 70 -11.21 -0.58 6.98
N ALA A 71 -10.95 0.48 7.77
CA ALA A 71 -9.85 0.51 8.70
C ALA A 71 -9.97 -0.61 9.75
N ARG A 72 -11.17 -0.80 10.34
CA ARG A 72 -11.43 -1.86 11.33
C ARG A 72 -11.17 -3.25 10.79
N GLN A 73 -11.69 -3.58 9.61
CA GLN A 73 -11.50 -4.89 9.01
C GLN A 73 -10.02 -5.16 8.64
N LEU A 74 -9.28 -4.13 8.22
CA LEU A 74 -7.84 -4.26 7.97
C LEU A 74 -7.04 -4.48 9.27
N MET A 75 -7.45 -3.85 10.38
CA MET A 75 -6.82 -4.01 11.69
C MET A 75 -6.89 -5.44 12.24
N GLU A 76 -7.81 -6.27 11.76
CA GLU A 76 -7.87 -7.69 12.12
C GLU A 76 -6.63 -8.48 11.68
N CYS A 77 -5.86 -7.97 10.69
CA CYS A 77 -4.71 -8.68 10.13
C CYS A 77 -3.42 -7.86 10.03
N CYS A 78 -3.47 -6.52 10.13
CA CYS A 78 -2.30 -5.68 9.97
C CYS A 78 -2.40 -4.39 10.81
N GLU A 79 -1.29 -3.67 10.96
CA GLU A 79 -1.32 -2.37 11.64
C GLU A 79 -1.94 -1.32 10.73
N VAL A 80 -2.98 -0.62 11.20
CA VAL A 80 -3.56 0.53 10.49
C VAL A 80 -3.47 1.75 11.40
N LYS A 81 -2.89 2.84 10.89
CA LYS A 81 -2.74 4.11 11.62
C LYS A 81 -3.33 5.26 10.82
N HIS A 82 -4.01 6.16 11.52
CA HIS A 82 -4.42 7.43 10.91
C HIS A 82 -3.19 8.25 10.58
N ALA A 83 -3.17 8.81 9.38
CA ALA A 83 -2.21 9.82 8.96
C ALA A 83 -2.96 10.99 8.31
N PRO A 84 -2.48 12.24 8.46
CA PRO A 84 -3.07 13.36 7.77
C PRO A 84 -3.01 13.17 6.25
N VAL A 85 -3.85 13.91 5.53
CA VAL A 85 -3.84 13.89 4.06
C VAL A 85 -2.46 14.26 3.55
N GLY A 86 -1.81 13.31 2.87
CA GLY A 86 -0.52 13.51 2.22
C GLY A 86 -0.67 13.37 0.70
N TYR A 87 0.21 14.04 -0.05
CA TYR A 87 0.16 14.07 -1.51
C TYR A 87 0.77 12.84 -2.21
N LEU A 88 1.39 11.92 -1.46
CA LEU A 88 2.21 10.86 -2.04
C LEU A 88 1.72 9.46 -1.64
N GLU A 89 1.13 8.73 -2.60
CA GLU A 89 0.88 7.30 -2.43
C GLU A 89 2.20 6.55 -2.60
N THR A 90 2.62 5.84 -1.54
CA THR A 90 3.93 5.21 -1.45
C THR A 90 3.82 3.83 -0.84
N VAL A 91 4.59 2.89 -1.37
CA VAL A 91 4.80 1.57 -0.81
C VAL A 91 6.30 1.33 -0.65
N VAL A 92 6.69 0.90 0.55
CA VAL A 92 8.05 0.47 0.86
C VAL A 92 8.02 -1.01 1.23
N VAL A 93 8.89 -1.81 0.61
CA VAL A 93 9.00 -3.25 0.88
C VAL A 93 10.44 -3.59 1.26
N ASP A 94 10.60 -4.19 2.45
CA ASP A 94 11.84 -4.70 3.02
C ASP A 94 13.01 -3.68 3.02
N GLY A 95 12.70 -2.37 3.05
CA GLY A 95 13.68 -1.29 2.88
C GLY A 95 14.45 -1.30 1.54
N LYS A 96 14.06 -2.15 0.59
CA LYS A 96 14.77 -2.41 -0.68
C LYS A 96 14.02 -1.87 -1.89
N HIS A 97 12.70 -1.90 -1.84
CA HIS A 97 11.85 -1.41 -2.91
C HIS A 97 11.06 -0.20 -2.42
N PHE A 98 11.15 0.88 -3.20
CA PHE A 98 10.32 2.06 -3.06
C PHE A 98 9.47 2.18 -4.32
N PHE A 99 8.15 2.19 -4.15
CA PHE A 99 7.20 2.44 -5.21
C PHE A 99 6.39 3.66 -4.84
N SER A 100 6.32 4.65 -5.73
CA SER A 100 5.45 5.78 -5.54
C SER A 100 4.65 6.02 -6.80
N SER A 101 3.38 6.34 -6.62
CA SER A 101 2.50 6.78 -7.68
C SER A 101 2.16 8.24 -7.43
N ALA A 102 2.65 9.11 -8.30
CA ALA A 102 2.12 10.46 -8.41
C ALA A 102 0.93 10.38 -9.36
N ILE A 103 -0.28 10.23 -8.80
CA ILE A 103 -1.45 10.69 -9.55
C ILE A 103 -1.34 12.22 -9.51
N LEU A 104 -0.65 12.76 -10.51
CA LEU A 104 -0.57 14.19 -10.78
C LEU A 104 -2.00 14.73 -10.81
N PHE A 105 -2.22 15.85 -10.12
CA PHE A 105 -3.41 16.68 -10.28
C PHE A 105 -3.71 16.93 -11.77
N GLN A 106 -4.56 16.13 -12.40
CA GLN A 106 -5.34 16.42 -13.63
C GLN A 106 -6.48 15.39 -13.67
N ALA A 107 -7.77 15.70 -13.77
CA ALA A 107 -8.54 16.94 -13.77
C ALA A 107 -9.94 16.58 -13.23
#